data_AF-A0A8B9A2W8-F1
#
_entry.id   AF-A0A8B9A2W8-F1
#
_cell.length_a   1.000
_cell.length_b   1.000
_cell.length_c   1.000
_cell.angle_alpha   90.00
_cell.angle_beta   90.00
_cell.angle_gamma   90.00
#
_symmetry.space_group_name_H-M   'P 1'
#
loop_
_entity.id
_entity.type
_entity.pdbx_description
1 polymer ?
#
loop_
_entity_poly.entity_id
_entity_poly.type
_entity_poly.pdbx_seq_one_letter_code
_entity_poly.pdbx_strand_id
1 'polypeptide(L)'
;MDAGDLRRVMRSMGVDLWTLIETALDVAAADYGKELRARRDGIVERLYAAGPGAADGCRNCAPGAAAERAAAVGLSTGGMEGKGSSSPAAGKGAATASPLSMNGDEKGEEREEEDDDHPIDDKTKILAIKEFLEDPDQKEDSLVSLLQNLADMEITFKNLKVKKQI
;
A
#
# COMPACT_ATOMS: atom_id res chain seq x y z
N MET A 1 -32.67 -8.61 -9.00
CA MET A 1 -31.64 -9.38 -9.70
C MET A 1 -30.69 -9.89 -8.64
N ASP A 2 -30.60 -11.21 -8.45
CA ASP A 2 -29.68 -11.80 -7.47
C ASP A 2 -28.29 -12.06 -8.09
N ALA A 3 -27.33 -12.43 -7.24
CA ALA A 3 -25.95 -12.67 -7.66
C ALA A 3 -25.78 -13.93 -8.55
N GLY A 4 -26.71 -14.88 -8.49
CA GLY A 4 -26.75 -16.04 -9.37
C GLY A 4 -27.20 -15.67 -10.77
N ASP A 5 -28.26 -14.86 -10.86
CA ASP A 5 -28.77 -14.29 -12.10
C ASP A 5 -27.73 -13.44 -12.82
N LEU A 6 -27.04 -12.55 -12.11
CA LEU A 6 -25.97 -11.73 -12.69
C LEU A 6 -24.85 -12.60 -13.28
N ARG A 7 -24.38 -13.61 -12.54
CA ARG A 7 -23.33 -14.54 -13.02
C ARG A 7 -23.79 -15.36 -14.23
N ARG A 8 -25.09 -15.70 -14.33
CA ARG A 8 -25.66 -16.38 -15.49
C ARG A 8 -25.66 -15.47 -16.71
N VAL A 9 -26.10 -14.23 -16.55
CA VAL A 9 -26.13 -13.22 -17.63
C VAL A 9 -24.72 -12.93 -18.14
N MET A 10 -23.76 -12.68 -17.25
CA MET A 10 -22.37 -12.43 -17.62
C MET A 10 -21.73 -13.59 -18.39
N ARG A 11 -21.99 -14.84 -17.96
CA ARG A 11 -21.55 -16.03 -18.71
C ARG A 11 -22.22 -16.15 -20.08
N SER A 12 -23.49 -15.77 -20.20
CA SER A 12 -24.19 -15.82 -21.49
C SER A 12 -23.71 -14.76 -22.47
N MET A 13 -23.27 -13.61 -21.97
CA MET A 13 -22.72 -12.52 -22.76
C MET A 13 -21.21 -12.66 -23.01
N GLY A 14 -20.53 -13.56 -22.28
CA GLY A 14 -19.08 -13.74 -22.37
C GLY A 14 -18.30 -12.51 -21.86
N VAL A 15 -18.87 -11.76 -20.92
CA VAL A 15 -18.29 -10.50 -20.41
C VAL A 15 -17.87 -10.67 -18.96
N ASP A 16 -16.64 -10.26 -18.64
CA ASP A 16 -16.09 -10.29 -17.29
C ASP A 16 -16.66 -9.18 -16.40
N LEU A 17 -16.57 -9.36 -15.08
CA LEU A 17 -17.09 -8.38 -14.11
C LEU A 17 -16.45 -7.01 -14.29
N TRP A 18 -15.14 -6.99 -14.52
CA TRP A 18 -14.39 -5.76 -14.73
C TRP A 18 -14.86 -5.02 -15.97
N THR A 19 -15.01 -5.72 -17.09
CA THR A 19 -15.54 -5.14 -18.33
C THR A 19 -16.97 -4.63 -18.16
N LEU A 20 -17.82 -5.34 -17.40
CA LEU A 20 -19.17 -4.86 -17.08
C LEU A 20 -19.15 -3.58 -16.25
N ILE A 21 -18.25 -3.48 -15.28
CA ILE A 21 -18.10 -2.28 -14.44
C ILE A 21 -17.58 -1.12 -15.29
N GLU A 22 -16.55 -1.34 -16.11
CA GLU A 22 -15.98 -0.32 -17.00
C GLU A 22 -17.02 0.20 -17.99
N THR A 23 -17.75 -0.69 -18.67
CA THR A 23 -18.82 -0.30 -19.59
C THR A 23 -19.94 0.46 -18.89
N ALA A 24 -20.36 0.04 -17.69
CA ALA A 24 -21.33 0.79 -16.90
C ALA A 24 -20.80 2.19 -16.52
N LEU A 25 -19.51 2.30 -16.21
CA LEU A 25 -18.87 3.57 -15.89
C LEU A 25 -18.79 4.49 -17.11
N ASP A 26 -18.48 3.95 -18.29
CA ASP A 26 -18.43 4.70 -19.55
C ASP A 26 -19.81 5.23 -19.94
N VAL A 27 -20.84 4.39 -19.83
CA VAL A 27 -22.25 4.80 -20.05
C VAL A 27 -22.64 5.90 -19.06
N ALA A 28 -22.34 5.72 -17.77
CA ALA A 28 -22.61 6.73 -16.77
C ALA A 28 -21.82 8.04 -17.01
N ALA A 29 -20.60 7.96 -17.52
CA ALA A 29 -19.79 9.12 -17.87
C ALA A 29 -20.33 9.85 -19.10
N ALA A 30 -20.93 9.13 -20.06
CA ALA A 30 -21.61 9.73 -21.20
C ALA A 30 -22.87 10.50 -20.78
N ASP A 31 -23.67 9.92 -19.88
CA ASP A 31 -24.94 10.51 -19.44
C ASP A 31 -24.77 11.60 -18.36
N TYR A 32 -23.86 11.39 -17.39
CA TYR A 32 -23.71 12.20 -16.18
C TYR A 32 -22.29 12.76 -15.99
N GLY A 33 -21.49 12.84 -17.05
CA GLY A 33 -20.06 13.16 -16.96
C GLY A 33 -19.73 14.51 -16.29
N LYS A 34 -20.65 15.48 -16.30
CA LYS A 34 -20.47 16.77 -15.59
C LYS A 34 -20.66 16.62 -14.08
N GLU A 35 -21.70 15.90 -13.66
CA GLU A 35 -22.00 15.67 -12.24
C GLU A 35 -20.94 14.75 -11.61
N LEU A 36 -20.52 13.71 -12.34
CA LEU A 36 -19.47 12.80 -11.88
C LEU A 36 -18.14 13.55 -11.68
N ARG A 37 -17.79 14.45 -12.61
CA ARG A 37 -16.63 15.35 -12.48
C ARG A 37 -16.77 16.31 -11.31
N ALA A 38 -17.92 16.96 -11.14
CA ALA A 38 -18.15 17.85 -10.01
C ALA A 38 -18.00 17.14 -8.67
N ARG A 39 -18.49 15.90 -8.55
CA ARG A 39 -18.31 15.08 -7.34
C ARG A 39 -16.85 14.68 -7.12
N ARG A 40 -16.15 14.27 -8.17
CA ARG A 40 -14.71 13.94 -8.14
C ARG A 40 -13.90 15.16 -7.71
N ASP A 41 -14.10 16.30 -8.36
CA ASP A 41 -13.36 17.53 -8.09
C ASP A 41 -13.67 18.02 -6.68
N GLY A 42 -14.93 17.95 -6.25
CA GLY A 42 -15.31 18.23 -4.87
C GLY A 42 -14.70 17.28 -3.85
N ILE A 43 -14.35 16.03 -4.19
CA ILE A 43 -13.56 15.11 -3.34
C ILE A 43 -12.10 15.55 -3.28
N VAL A 44 -11.50 15.78 -4.44
CA VAL A 44 -10.10 16.21 -4.60
C VAL A 44 -9.87 17.52 -3.82
N GLU A 45 -10.75 18.50 -3.97
CA GLU A 45 -10.68 19.76 -3.23
C GLU A 45 -10.64 19.52 -1.72
N ARG A 46 -11.46 18.63 -1.17
CA ARG A 46 -11.42 18.39 0.30
C ARG A 46 -10.15 17.67 0.72
N LEU A 47 -9.66 16.74 -0.08
CA LEU A 47 -8.45 15.97 0.25
C LEU A 47 -7.21 16.85 0.24
N TYR A 48 -7.16 17.82 -0.68
CA TYR A 48 -5.98 18.65 -0.89
C TYR A 48 -6.09 20.07 -0.32
N ALA A 49 -7.29 20.62 -0.10
CA ALA A 49 -7.50 21.90 0.59
C ALA A 49 -7.59 21.73 2.12
N ALA A 50 -7.96 20.54 2.62
CA ALA A 50 -7.72 20.21 4.02
C ALA A 50 -6.21 19.98 4.20
N GLY A 51 -5.49 21.05 4.52
CA GLY A 51 -4.10 20.94 4.93
C GLY A 51 -3.95 20.00 6.14
N PRO A 52 -2.74 19.49 6.42
CA PRO A 52 -2.47 18.48 7.46
C PRO A 52 -2.85 18.86 8.91
N GLY A 53 -3.50 20.01 9.14
CA GLY A 53 -4.06 20.43 10.43
C GLY A 53 -5.59 20.53 10.49
N ALA A 54 -6.32 20.20 9.43
CA ALA A 54 -7.80 20.19 9.42
C ALA A 54 -8.39 18.79 9.71
N ALA A 55 -7.55 17.79 9.93
CA ALA A 55 -7.90 16.38 10.03
C ALA A 55 -8.23 15.88 11.45
N ASP A 56 -8.49 16.75 12.42
CA ASP A 56 -9.04 16.33 13.72
C ASP A 56 -10.59 16.36 13.77
N GLY A 57 -11.25 16.66 12.65
CA GLY A 57 -12.71 16.78 12.57
C GLY A 57 -13.35 15.89 11.52
N CYS A 58 -13.85 14.74 11.96
CA CYS A 58 -14.75 13.85 11.23
C CYS A 58 -15.83 14.60 10.42
N ARG A 59 -16.11 14.12 9.20
CA ARG A 59 -17.07 14.76 8.26
C ARG A 59 -18.52 14.27 8.36
N ASN A 60 -18.87 13.47 9.37
CA ASN A 60 -20.28 13.40 9.78
C ASN A 60 -20.70 14.65 10.58
N CYS A 61 -19.74 15.50 10.97
CA CYS A 61 -19.99 16.77 11.64
C CYS A 61 -19.90 17.90 10.61
N ALA A 62 -21.01 18.21 9.95
CA ALA A 62 -21.09 19.42 9.12
C ALA A 62 -21.10 20.68 10.02
N PRO A 63 -20.42 21.78 9.64
CA PRO A 63 -20.48 23.08 10.34
C PRO A 63 -21.77 23.84 9.97
N GLY A 64 -22.92 23.16 10.02
CA GLY A 64 -24.24 23.74 9.83
C GLY A 64 -25.20 23.46 10.99
N ALA A 65 -24.86 22.51 11.88
CA ALA A 65 -25.69 22.15 13.04
C ALA A 65 -25.18 22.72 14.38
N ALA A 66 -24.01 23.37 14.39
CA ALA A 66 -23.36 23.84 15.62
C ALA A 66 -23.66 25.32 15.97
N ALA A 67 -24.22 26.11 15.05
CA ALA A 67 -24.51 27.52 15.30
C ALA A 67 -25.70 27.75 16.26
N GLU A 68 -26.60 26.77 16.41
CA GLU A 68 -27.80 26.93 17.23
C GLU A 68 -27.59 26.53 18.70
N ARG A 69 -26.49 25.83 19.04
CA ARG A 69 -26.26 25.28 20.40
C ARG A 69 -25.28 26.07 21.28
N ALA A 70 -24.55 27.04 20.71
CA ALA A 70 -23.54 27.80 21.44
C ALA A 70 -24.08 29.04 22.19
N ALA A 71 -25.37 29.37 22.06
CA ALA A 71 -25.98 30.51 22.76
C ALA A 71 -26.40 30.21 24.22
N ALA A 72 -26.29 28.95 24.68
CA ALA A 72 -26.90 28.52 25.95
C ALA A 72 -25.94 28.38 27.15
N VAL A 73 -24.62 28.48 26.98
CA VAL A 73 -23.69 28.32 28.11
C VAL A 73 -22.62 29.40 28.08
N GLY A 74 -22.94 30.52 28.71
CA GLY A 74 -21.94 31.50 29.08
C GLY A 74 -21.07 30.95 30.21
N LEU A 75 -19.75 30.94 30.02
CA LEU A 75 -18.81 31.16 31.11
C LEU A 75 -17.45 31.62 30.56
N SER A 76 -17.04 32.79 31.03
CA SER A 76 -15.73 33.41 30.79
C SER A 76 -14.61 32.79 31.65
N THR A 77 -13.38 33.26 31.40
CA THR A 77 -12.12 33.16 32.18
C THR A 77 -11.29 31.91 31.90
N GLY A 78 -9.96 31.93 31.75
CA GLY A 78 -8.88 32.92 31.86
C GLY A 78 -7.56 32.15 31.61
N GLY A 79 -6.52 32.82 31.08
CA GLY A 79 -5.28 32.16 30.62
C GLY A 79 -4.27 31.80 31.71
N MET A 80 -3.20 31.07 31.33
CA MET A 80 -1.77 31.35 31.61
C MET A 80 -0.88 30.24 31.00
N GLU A 81 0.40 30.56 30.88
CA GLU A 81 1.46 30.07 30.00
C GLU A 81 2.18 28.77 30.42
N GLY A 82 2.98 28.20 29.51
CA GLY A 82 3.97 27.15 29.82
C GLY A 82 4.97 26.94 28.68
N LYS A 83 6.23 27.35 28.90
CA LYS A 83 7.33 27.47 27.94
C LYS A 83 8.37 26.36 28.18
N GLY A 84 8.93 25.78 27.12
CA GLY A 84 10.19 25.03 27.20
C GLY A 84 10.38 23.97 26.10
N SER A 85 11.26 24.23 25.15
CA SER A 85 11.94 23.17 24.39
C SER A 85 13.32 23.65 23.95
N SER A 86 14.34 22.82 24.17
CA SER A 86 15.72 23.02 23.75
C SER A 86 16.18 21.77 22.98
N SER A 87 16.63 21.97 21.74
CA SER A 87 17.37 20.99 20.94
C SER A 87 18.84 20.88 21.40
N PRO A 88 19.60 19.87 20.93
CA PRO A 88 20.57 20.19 19.86
C PRO A 88 20.82 19.07 18.84
N ALA A 89 21.46 19.48 17.74
CA ALA A 89 22.01 18.69 16.64
C ALA A 89 23.52 18.43 16.82
N ALA A 90 24.03 17.32 16.27
CA ALA A 90 25.44 17.04 15.97
C ALA A 90 25.48 16.00 14.84
N GLY A 91 26.30 16.03 13.78
CA GLY A 91 27.59 16.67 13.57
C GLY A 91 28.56 15.58 13.08
N LYS A 92 28.74 15.46 11.75
CA LYS A 92 29.62 14.50 11.07
C LYS A 92 31.09 14.96 11.02
N GLY A 93 32.02 14.01 11.12
CA GLY A 93 33.45 14.12 10.79
C GLY A 93 34.26 13.13 11.64
N ALA A 94 35.38 12.52 11.25
CA ALA A 94 36.15 12.49 10.01
C ALA A 94 37.14 11.30 10.08
N ALA A 95 37.54 10.79 8.90
CA ALA A 95 38.83 10.20 8.51
C ALA A 95 39.63 9.24 9.44
N THR A 96 39.93 8.04 8.92
CA THR A 96 41.26 7.40 9.07
C THR A 96 41.67 6.70 7.77
N ALA A 97 42.96 6.75 7.49
CA ALA A 97 43.63 6.52 6.22
C ALA A 97 43.86 5.04 5.82
N SER A 98 44.19 4.86 4.53
CA SER A 98 44.68 3.64 3.87
C SER A 98 45.92 3.02 4.54
N PRO A 99 46.28 1.76 4.19
CA PRO A 99 47.21 1.62 3.06
C PRO A 99 46.90 0.46 2.11
N LEU A 100 47.32 0.64 0.86
CA LEU A 100 47.48 -0.37 -0.18
C LEU A 100 48.58 -1.36 0.22
N SER A 101 48.43 -2.64 -0.15
CA SER A 101 49.57 -3.57 -0.27
C SER A 101 49.29 -4.61 -1.37
N MET A 102 50.23 -4.68 -2.33
CA MET A 102 50.28 -5.64 -3.43
C MET A 102 50.92 -6.96 -2.97
N ASN A 103 50.32 -8.10 -3.32
CA ASN A 103 50.97 -9.23 -4.02
C ASN A 103 50.13 -10.51 -3.90
N GLY A 104 50.00 -11.22 -5.01
CA GLY A 104 49.43 -12.57 -5.09
C GLY A 104 49.06 -12.94 -6.52
N ASP A 105 50.06 -13.18 -7.36
CA ASP A 105 49.89 -13.91 -8.62
C ASP A 105 49.78 -15.39 -8.27
N GLU A 106 48.56 -15.94 -8.31
CA GLU A 106 48.34 -17.39 -8.32
C GLU A 106 47.18 -17.69 -9.27
N LYS A 107 47.47 -18.55 -10.26
CA LYS A 107 46.52 -19.11 -11.22
C LYS A 107 45.32 -19.71 -10.51
N GLY A 108 44.19 -19.02 -10.56
CA GLY A 108 42.87 -19.56 -10.24
C GLY A 108 42.21 -19.99 -11.54
N GLU A 109 42.07 -21.30 -11.73
CA GLU A 109 41.19 -21.89 -12.71
C GLU A 109 39.81 -21.25 -12.63
N GLU A 110 39.13 -21.18 -13.77
CA GLU A 110 37.73 -20.80 -13.96
C GLU A 110 36.85 -21.63 -13.02
N ARG A 111 36.74 -21.21 -11.76
CA ARG A 111 35.69 -21.65 -10.86
C ARG A 111 34.61 -20.61 -11.00
N GLU A 112 33.56 -21.03 -11.67
CA GLU A 112 32.24 -20.43 -11.55
C GLU A 112 32.02 -20.14 -10.07
N GLU A 113 32.02 -18.86 -9.71
CA GLU A 113 31.55 -18.38 -8.42
C GLU A 113 30.04 -18.71 -8.38
N GLU A 114 29.72 -19.97 -8.07
CA GLU A 114 28.45 -20.27 -7.40
C GLU A 114 28.60 -19.74 -5.98
N ASP A 115 28.35 -18.44 -5.83
CA ASP A 115 27.81 -17.88 -4.60
C ASP A 115 26.49 -18.61 -4.31
N ASP A 116 26.60 -19.78 -3.66
CA ASP A 116 25.49 -20.54 -3.10
C ASP A 116 25.01 -19.84 -1.82
N ASP A 117 24.56 -18.60 -1.98
CA ASP A 117 23.94 -17.81 -0.93
C ASP A 117 22.43 -18.11 -0.95
N HIS A 118 22.08 -19.24 -0.33
CA HIS A 118 20.72 -19.62 0.07
C HIS A 118 19.55 -19.66 -0.96
N PRO A 119 19.69 -19.78 -2.31
CA PRO A 119 18.57 -19.52 -3.23
C PRO A 119 17.52 -20.65 -3.27
N ILE A 120 17.88 -21.85 -2.80
CA ILE A 120 17.04 -23.05 -2.88
C ILE A 120 15.96 -23.04 -1.79
N ASP A 121 16.26 -22.52 -0.61
CA ASP A 121 15.32 -22.45 0.51
C ASP A 121 14.19 -21.46 0.21
N ASP A 122 14.53 -20.26 -0.26
CA ASP A 122 13.54 -19.22 -0.59
C ASP A 122 12.60 -19.66 -1.70
N LYS A 123 13.12 -20.31 -2.75
CA LYS A 123 12.28 -20.85 -3.82
C LYS A 123 11.29 -21.89 -3.29
N THR A 124 11.71 -22.74 -2.37
CA THR A 124 10.85 -23.77 -1.77
C THR A 124 9.79 -23.15 -0.87
N LYS A 125 10.17 -22.16 -0.06
CA LYS A 125 9.26 -21.37 0.78
C LYS A 125 8.24 -20.60 -0.05
N ILE A 126 8.66 -19.93 -1.13
CA ILE A 126 7.76 -19.20 -2.04
C ILE A 126 6.72 -20.16 -2.66
N LEU A 127 7.13 -21.38 -3.03
CA LEU A 127 6.19 -22.38 -3.56
C LEU A 127 5.20 -22.89 -2.50
N ALA A 128 5.64 -23.10 -1.26
CA ALA A 128 4.76 -23.46 -0.16
C ALA A 128 3.75 -22.33 0.13
N ILE A 129 4.23 -21.08 0.19
CA ILE A 129 3.37 -19.90 0.35
C ILE A 129 2.34 -19.82 -0.77
N LYS A 130 2.76 -20.04 -2.01
CA LYS A 130 1.84 -20.07 -3.16
C LYS A 130 0.73 -21.11 -3.01
N GLU A 131 1.06 -22.31 -2.54
CA GLU A 131 0.07 -23.37 -2.29
C GLU A 131 -0.96 -22.94 -1.23
N PHE A 132 -0.52 -22.33 -0.13
CA PHE A 132 -1.43 -21.82 0.90
C PHE A 132 -2.26 -20.62 0.43
N LEU A 133 -1.74 -19.78 -0.47
CA LEU A 133 -2.50 -18.67 -1.07
C LEU A 133 -3.58 -19.14 -2.05
N GLU A 134 -3.48 -20.36 -2.60
CA GLU A 134 -4.46 -20.93 -3.53
C GLU A 134 -5.70 -21.49 -2.82
N ASP A 135 -5.66 -21.68 -1.49
CA ASP A 135 -6.81 -22.10 -0.70
C ASP A 135 -7.77 -20.91 -0.43
N PRO A 136 -9.02 -20.95 -0.95
CA PRO A 136 -10.01 -19.89 -0.75
C PRO A 136 -10.63 -19.90 0.66
N ASP A 137 -10.48 -20.97 1.44
CA ASP A 137 -11.08 -21.11 2.78
C ASP A 137 -10.14 -20.67 3.91
N GLN A 138 -8.96 -20.12 3.58
CA GLN A 138 -8.00 -19.66 4.57
C GLN A 138 -8.51 -18.44 5.36
N LYS A 139 -8.14 -18.36 6.64
CA LYS A 139 -8.52 -17.25 7.52
C LYS A 139 -7.71 -15.98 7.20
N GLU A 140 -8.34 -14.81 7.36
CA GLU A 140 -7.72 -13.50 7.07
C GLU A 140 -6.41 -13.28 7.82
N ASP A 141 -6.33 -13.64 9.10
CA ASP A 141 -5.10 -13.51 9.90
C ASP A 141 -3.95 -14.37 9.35
N SER A 142 -4.27 -15.57 8.84
CA SER A 142 -3.31 -16.48 8.22
C SER A 142 -2.83 -15.90 6.89
N LEU A 143 -3.75 -15.38 6.08
CA LEU A 143 -3.44 -14.73 4.81
C LEU A 143 -2.50 -13.54 4.99
N VAL A 144 -2.78 -12.67 5.96
CA VAL A 144 -1.94 -11.49 6.26
C VAL A 144 -0.54 -11.91 6.70
N SER A 145 -0.43 -12.93 7.56
CA SER A 145 0.87 -13.44 8.01
C SER A 145 1.70 -14.03 6.86
N LEU A 146 1.03 -14.69 5.91
CA LEU A 146 1.64 -15.34 4.77
C LEU A 146 2.13 -14.32 3.73
N LEU A 147 1.33 -13.27 3.49
CA LEU A 147 1.70 -12.15 2.64
C LEU A 147 2.86 -11.34 3.24
N GLN A 148 2.86 -11.15 4.56
CA GLN A 148 3.97 -10.48 5.25
C GLN A 148 5.26 -11.30 5.11
N ASN A 149 5.19 -12.62 5.32
CA ASN A 149 6.35 -13.49 5.14
C ASN A 149 6.89 -13.44 3.70
N LEU A 150 6.01 -13.39 2.70
CA LEU A 150 6.41 -13.22 1.30
C LEU A 150 7.05 -11.87 1.02
N ALA A 151 6.55 -10.80 1.66
CA ALA A 151 7.09 -9.44 1.52
C ALA A 151 8.45 -9.28 2.20
N ASP A 152 8.69 -10.00 3.31
CA ASP A 152 9.94 -9.98 4.05
C ASP A 152 11.05 -10.83 3.40
N MET A 153 10.71 -11.70 2.44
CA MET A 153 11.69 -12.48 1.68
C MET A 153 12.31 -11.67 0.53
N GLU A 154 13.60 -11.91 0.26
CA GLU A 154 14.30 -11.35 -0.88
C GLU A 154 13.94 -12.10 -2.17
N ILE A 155 12.88 -11.66 -2.84
CA ILE A 155 12.40 -12.29 -4.06
C ILE A 155 13.33 -11.96 -5.23
N THR A 156 14.13 -12.93 -5.67
CA THR A 156 14.95 -12.82 -6.88
C THR A 156 14.27 -13.43 -8.11
N PHE A 157 14.70 -13.06 -9.33
CA PHE A 157 14.18 -13.65 -10.57
C PHE A 157 14.37 -15.18 -10.64
N LYS A 158 15.45 -15.70 -10.03
CA LYS A 158 15.72 -17.13 -9.94
C LYS A 158 14.63 -17.84 -9.10
N ASN A 159 14.17 -17.18 -8.03
CA ASN A 159 13.15 -17.68 -7.11
C ASN A 159 11.77 -17.78 -7.79
N LEU A 160 11.45 -16.85 -8.69
CA LEU A 160 10.17 -16.81 -9.42
C LEU A 160 10.12 -17.68 -10.68
N LYS A 161 11.26 -18.24 -11.12
CA LYS A 161 11.33 -19.05 -12.34
C LYS A 161 10.71 -20.43 -12.11
N VAL A 162 9.39 -20.48 -12.19
CA VAL A 162 8.62 -21.71 -12.29
C VAL A 162 8.55 -22.06 -13.77
N LYS A 163 9.33 -23.07 -14.19
CA LYS A 163 9.13 -23.70 -15.50
C LYS A 163 7.78 -24.42 -15.41
N LYS A 164 6.72 -23.81 -15.93
CA LYS A 164 5.44 -24.49 -16.10
C LYS A 164 5.65 -25.62 -17.11
N GLN A 165 5.82 -26.85 -16.62
CA GLN A 165 5.77 -28.04 -17.48
C GLN A 165 4.34 -28.11 -18.04
N ILE A 166 4.23 -27.97 -19.36
CA ILE A 166 3.01 -28.23 -20.13
C ILE A 166 2.95 -29.73 -20.40
#